data_AF-A0A644V8H1-F1
#
_entry.id   AF-A0A644V8H1-F1
#
_cell.length_a   1.000
_cell.length_b   1.000
_cell.length_c   1.000
_cell.angle_alpha   90.00
_cell.angle_beta   90.00
_cell.angle_gamma   90.00
#
_symmetry.space_group_name_H-M   'P 1'
#
loop_
_entity.id
_entity.type
_entity.pdbx_description
1 polymer ?
#
loop_
_entity_poly.entity_id
_entity_poly.type
_entity_poly.pdbx_seq_one_letter_code
_entity_poly.pdbx_strand_id
1 'polypeptide(L)'
;MKKLITFLNLAAFISTGVLYAGTYSGGNGDVSNPYQIATLDDLIELSATPADHGAHFIQTLDIDAAASSSLNNGDGFAPIGKIGVSLFFGNYNGNGKIISNLTINRPSEDNIGLFGYVNGATISDIHLKEASITGNNYVGSIVGNLWNGANVRQSSVTDGSVTGKQRVGGIIGNIAAEAANASTTMIHKSYSTASVNGNDFVGGLAGYSTGRIEKCYAMSATVIATGGGVGGLVGQIDGTATISECYAAGGTVTGAPGYSGGAIGFASAGIPTSNIEKLYWNTERTSQLTSAGGEGKTTNEMLQQATYVGWDFSETWKFAANRNFNHPILYWQNETLLPTTNLTTIYQGRNIYPTYANDLFYIRSDKAGQISIFDIYGNTVKNAVIHTGENCIDISHLPTGIYLVTAHTTTAKIIKR
;
A
#
# COMPACT_ATOMS: atom_id res chain seq x y z
N MET A 1 -11.80 -28.41 78.31
CA MET A 1 -12.52 -28.72 77.05
C MET A 1 -13.54 -27.62 76.78
N LYS A 2 -13.27 -26.77 75.78
CA LYS A 2 -14.20 -26.12 74.82
C LYS A 2 -13.42 -24.98 74.17
N LYS A 3 -12.86 -25.26 72.98
CA LYS A 3 -12.30 -24.27 72.06
C LYS A 3 -13.47 -23.46 71.50
N LEU A 4 -13.48 -22.15 71.70
CA LEU A 4 -14.39 -21.24 71.03
C LEU A 4 -13.62 -20.66 69.83
N ILE A 5 -13.94 -21.15 68.64
CA ILE A 5 -13.40 -20.64 67.38
C ILE A 5 -14.30 -19.48 66.96
N THR A 6 -13.78 -18.27 67.05
CA THR A 6 -14.43 -17.06 66.55
C THR A 6 -14.25 -17.01 65.04
N PHE A 7 -15.32 -17.22 64.28
CA PHE A 7 -15.35 -16.97 62.85
C PHE A 7 -15.38 -15.46 62.61
N LEU A 8 -14.27 -14.90 62.11
CA LEU A 8 -14.21 -13.54 61.60
C LEU A 8 -14.79 -13.57 60.18
N ASN A 9 -16.01 -13.05 60.00
CA ASN A 9 -16.61 -12.82 58.69
C ASN A 9 -15.80 -11.74 57.96
N LEU A 10 -14.96 -12.16 57.00
CA LEU A 10 -14.34 -11.26 56.05
C LEU A 10 -15.40 -10.86 55.02
N ALA A 11 -16.05 -9.72 55.25
CA ALA A 11 -16.90 -9.10 54.24
C ALA A 11 -16.03 -8.70 53.05
N ALA A 12 -16.10 -9.47 51.97
CA ALA A 12 -15.54 -9.09 50.68
C ALA A 12 -16.27 -7.83 50.19
N PHE A 13 -15.58 -6.69 50.19
CA PHE A 13 -16.00 -5.54 49.40
C PHE A 13 -15.90 -5.95 47.93
N ILE A 14 -17.00 -6.43 47.36
CA ILE A 14 -17.19 -6.42 45.92
C ILE A 14 -17.35 -4.94 45.57
N SER A 15 -16.23 -4.29 45.25
CA SER A 15 -16.26 -3.10 44.42
C SER A 15 -17.01 -3.50 43.16
N THR A 16 -18.25 -3.03 43.02
CA THR A 16 -18.95 -3.05 41.75
C THR A 16 -18.17 -2.13 40.83
N GLY A 17 -17.10 -2.66 40.25
CA GLY A 17 -16.47 -2.08 39.10
C GLY A 17 -17.58 -1.92 38.07
N VAL A 18 -17.94 -0.68 37.79
CA VAL A 18 -18.61 -0.37 36.54
C VAL A 18 -17.66 -0.88 35.47
N LEU A 19 -18.00 -2.02 34.85
CA LEU A 19 -17.39 -2.45 33.62
C LEU A 19 -17.76 -1.36 32.60
N TYR A 20 -16.92 -0.35 32.48
CA TYR A 20 -16.89 0.46 31.28
C TYR A 20 -16.55 -0.53 30.17
N ALA A 21 -17.54 -0.90 29.37
CA ALA A 21 -17.25 -1.38 28.03
C ALA A 21 -16.47 -0.24 27.37
N GLY A 22 -15.17 -0.44 27.17
CA GLY A 22 -14.33 0.59 26.56
C GLY A 22 -14.88 0.93 25.18
N THR A 23 -14.82 2.22 24.81
CA THR A 23 -15.19 2.72 23.48
C THR A 23 -14.41 1.98 22.37
N TYR A 24 -13.18 1.61 22.68
CA TYR A 24 -12.30 0.80 21.83
C TYR A 24 -11.92 -0.50 22.55
N SER A 25 -11.25 -1.40 21.83
CA SER A 25 -10.72 -2.68 22.35
C SER A 25 -9.75 -2.56 23.54
N GLY A 26 -9.32 -1.34 23.90
CA GLY A 26 -8.55 -1.05 25.09
C GLY A 26 -7.96 0.36 25.08
N GLY A 27 -7.23 0.72 26.14
CA GLY A 27 -6.57 2.01 26.26
C GLY A 27 -7.48 3.15 26.72
N ASN A 28 -6.89 4.34 26.92
CA ASN A 28 -7.60 5.56 27.30
C ASN A 28 -7.23 6.77 26.43
N GLY A 29 -6.46 6.56 25.34
CA GLY A 29 -6.10 7.60 24.39
C GLY A 29 -4.86 8.43 24.77
N ASP A 30 -4.27 8.20 25.94
CA ASP A 30 -3.04 8.86 26.37
C ASP A 30 -1.81 8.25 25.69
N VAL A 31 -0.70 9.01 25.62
CA VAL A 31 0.59 8.54 25.06
C VAL A 31 1.06 7.22 25.71
N SER A 32 0.90 7.08 27.03
CA SER A 32 1.33 5.88 27.77
C SER A 32 0.34 4.73 27.70
N ASN A 33 -0.89 4.98 27.24
CA ASN A 33 -1.96 3.99 27.18
C ASN A 33 -2.90 4.31 25.99
N PRO A 34 -2.38 4.25 24.75
CA PRO A 34 -3.12 4.62 23.55
C PRO A 34 -4.36 3.74 23.38
N TYR A 35 -5.40 4.30 22.77
CA TYR A 35 -6.55 3.51 22.36
C TYR A 35 -6.12 2.37 21.44
N GLN A 36 -6.61 1.17 21.71
CA GLN A 36 -6.25 -0.03 20.97
C GLN A 36 -7.26 -0.27 19.85
N ILE A 37 -6.77 -0.33 18.62
CA ILE A 37 -7.56 -0.64 17.44
C ILE A 37 -7.29 -2.10 17.08
N ALA A 38 -8.26 -2.98 17.34
CA ALA A 38 -8.13 -4.43 17.12
C ALA A 38 -9.11 -4.95 16.07
N THR A 39 -10.15 -4.18 15.75
CA THR A 39 -11.27 -4.59 14.91
C THR A 39 -11.68 -3.50 13.93
N LEU A 40 -12.50 -3.88 12.94
CA LEU A 40 -13.15 -2.90 12.06
C LEU A 40 -14.07 -1.95 12.84
N ASP A 41 -14.75 -2.44 13.89
CA ASP A 41 -15.63 -1.61 14.72
C ASP A 41 -14.85 -0.51 15.46
N ASP A 42 -13.63 -0.79 15.93
CA ASP A 42 -12.75 0.24 16.53
C ASP A 42 -12.38 1.34 15.51
N LEU A 43 -12.14 0.97 14.25
CA LEU A 43 -11.89 1.94 13.17
C LEU A 43 -13.13 2.78 12.85
N ILE A 44 -14.31 2.15 12.84
CA ILE A 44 -15.59 2.83 12.63
C ILE A 44 -15.84 3.82 13.76
N GLU A 45 -15.61 3.41 15.00
CA GLU A 45 -15.75 4.26 16.19
C GLU A 45 -14.81 5.47 16.11
N LEU A 46 -13.53 5.26 15.76
CA LEU A 46 -12.58 6.36 15.57
C LEU A 46 -13.07 7.35 14.48
N SER A 47 -13.62 6.83 13.39
CA SER A 47 -14.19 7.68 12.33
C SER A 47 -15.41 8.47 12.80
N ALA A 48 -16.22 7.88 13.68
CA ALA A 48 -17.48 8.45 14.17
C ALA A 48 -17.33 9.36 15.40
N THR A 49 -16.16 9.38 16.04
CA THR A 49 -15.93 10.07 17.33
C THR A 49 -14.92 11.22 17.23
N PRO A 50 -15.34 12.40 16.72
CA PRO A 50 -14.52 13.61 16.59
C PRO A 50 -13.76 14.05 17.84
N ALA A 51 -14.27 13.74 19.02
CA ALA A 51 -13.66 14.08 20.30
C ALA A 51 -12.32 13.35 20.52
N ASP A 52 -12.13 12.18 19.89
CA ASP A 52 -10.93 11.37 20.03
C ASP A 52 -9.89 11.65 18.94
N HIS A 53 -10.18 12.50 17.95
CA HIS A 53 -9.25 12.77 16.82
C HIS A 53 -7.90 13.39 17.21
N GLY A 54 -7.76 13.85 18.46
CA GLY A 54 -6.51 14.33 19.06
C GLY A 54 -5.78 13.30 19.93
N ALA A 55 -6.33 12.10 20.10
CA ALA A 55 -5.78 11.06 20.97
C ALA A 55 -4.66 10.23 20.30
N HIS A 56 -4.09 9.30 21.07
CA HIS A 56 -3.09 8.34 20.62
C HIS A 56 -3.73 6.97 20.38
N PHE A 57 -3.42 6.36 19.24
CA PHE A 57 -3.96 5.08 18.80
C PHE A 57 -2.83 4.10 18.46
N ILE A 58 -3.03 2.83 18.82
CA ILE A 58 -2.17 1.73 18.41
C ILE A 58 -3.00 0.56 17.88
N GLN A 59 -2.64 0.06 16.71
CA GLN A 59 -3.25 -1.16 16.20
C GLN A 59 -2.65 -2.39 16.86
N THR A 60 -3.48 -3.30 17.33
CA THR A 60 -3.04 -4.48 18.10
C THR A 60 -3.18 -5.78 17.32
N LEU A 61 -4.08 -5.81 16.32
CA LEU A 61 -4.35 -6.97 15.47
C LEU A 61 -4.41 -6.57 13.99
N ASP A 62 -4.24 -7.57 13.11
CA ASP A 62 -4.62 -7.40 11.71
C ASP A 62 -6.15 -7.30 11.61
N ILE A 63 -6.64 -6.47 10.69
CA ILE A 63 -8.06 -6.16 10.53
C ILE A 63 -8.49 -6.52 9.13
N ASP A 64 -9.44 -7.45 9.00
CA ASP A 64 -10.16 -7.68 7.75
C ASP A 64 -11.33 -6.70 7.65
N ALA A 65 -11.18 -5.69 6.79
CA ALA A 65 -12.16 -4.64 6.59
C ALA A 65 -13.15 -4.95 5.44
N ALA A 66 -13.28 -6.19 4.97
CA ALA A 66 -14.17 -6.54 3.85
C ALA A 66 -15.63 -6.07 4.05
N ALA A 67 -16.13 -6.11 5.28
CA ALA A 67 -17.48 -5.64 5.64
C ALA A 67 -17.67 -4.13 5.40
N SER A 68 -16.57 -3.36 5.31
CA SER A 68 -16.62 -1.92 5.02
C SER A 68 -17.37 -1.59 3.74
N SER A 69 -17.33 -2.47 2.72
CA SER A 69 -18.03 -2.32 1.44
C SER A 69 -19.55 -2.14 1.56
N SER A 70 -20.14 -2.60 2.67
CA SER A 70 -21.59 -2.50 2.94
C SER A 70 -21.97 -1.35 3.88
N LEU A 71 -20.98 -0.66 4.45
CA LEU A 71 -21.22 0.46 5.37
C LEU A 71 -21.77 1.68 4.63
N ASN A 72 -22.42 2.56 5.39
CA ASN A 72 -22.87 3.87 4.91
C ASN A 72 -23.70 3.79 3.63
N ASN A 73 -24.65 2.86 3.57
CA ASN A 73 -25.50 2.62 2.40
C ASN A 73 -24.72 2.29 1.10
N GLY A 74 -23.55 1.66 1.22
CA GLY A 74 -22.70 1.29 0.08
C GLY A 74 -21.62 2.30 -0.27
N ASP A 75 -21.52 3.42 0.46
CA ASP A 75 -20.43 4.39 0.31
C ASP A 75 -19.10 3.88 0.89
N GLY A 76 -19.10 2.74 1.57
CA GLY A 76 -17.91 2.18 2.18
C GLY A 76 -17.58 2.81 3.55
N PHE A 77 -16.36 2.61 4.02
CA PHE A 77 -15.86 3.23 5.25
C PHE A 77 -15.91 4.78 5.17
N ALA A 78 -16.22 5.43 6.28
CA ALA A 78 -16.20 6.89 6.37
C ALA A 78 -14.78 7.36 6.73
N PRO A 79 -14.13 8.24 5.95
CA PRO A 79 -12.76 8.69 6.24
C PRO A 79 -12.60 9.31 7.64
N ILE A 80 -11.51 8.96 8.33
CA ILE A 80 -11.15 9.57 9.63
C ILE A 80 -10.62 10.98 9.39
N GLY A 81 -11.20 11.97 10.07
CA GLY A 81 -10.85 13.37 9.87
C GLY A 81 -11.54 13.97 8.64
N LYS A 82 -12.49 14.89 8.88
CA LYS A 82 -13.34 15.54 7.87
C LYS A 82 -13.44 17.04 8.09
N ILE A 83 -13.28 17.81 7.01
CA ILE A 83 -13.46 19.27 7.02
C ILE A 83 -14.88 19.61 7.49
N GLY A 84 -15.00 20.60 8.38
CA GLY A 84 -16.28 21.05 8.93
C GLY A 84 -16.85 20.16 10.04
N VAL A 85 -16.19 19.04 10.36
CA VAL A 85 -16.52 18.19 11.52
C VAL A 85 -15.36 18.21 12.51
N SER A 86 -14.26 17.55 12.18
CA SER A 86 -13.02 17.54 12.94
C SER A 86 -11.93 16.92 12.08
N LEU A 87 -10.77 17.56 11.98
CA LEU A 87 -9.60 17.01 11.29
C LEU A 87 -8.95 15.95 12.19
N PHE A 88 -8.10 15.07 11.65
CA PHE A 88 -7.27 14.21 12.49
C PHE A 88 -5.98 14.95 12.88
N PHE A 89 -5.75 15.13 14.18
CA PHE A 89 -4.59 15.87 14.72
C PHE A 89 -3.87 15.13 15.87
N GLY A 90 -4.21 13.85 16.08
CA GLY A 90 -3.58 12.97 17.06
C GLY A 90 -2.43 12.15 16.48
N ASN A 91 -2.29 10.90 16.95
CA ASN A 91 -1.30 9.97 16.46
C ASN A 91 -1.90 8.58 16.24
N TYR A 92 -1.66 7.98 15.08
CA TYR A 92 -2.01 6.60 14.82
C TYR A 92 -0.75 5.78 14.49
N ASN A 93 -0.52 4.72 15.26
CA ASN A 93 0.52 3.73 15.01
C ASN A 93 -0.07 2.37 14.62
N GLY A 94 0.13 1.94 13.38
CA GLY A 94 -0.34 0.64 12.89
C GLY A 94 0.47 -0.56 13.38
N ASN A 95 1.63 -0.36 14.01
CA ASN A 95 2.36 -1.39 14.77
C ASN A 95 2.63 -2.70 13.97
N GLY A 96 2.97 -2.53 12.69
CA GLY A 96 3.27 -3.59 11.74
C GLY A 96 2.07 -4.45 11.36
N LYS A 97 0.85 -4.05 11.73
CA LYS A 97 -0.39 -4.76 11.45
C LYS A 97 -0.98 -4.37 10.10
N ILE A 98 -1.73 -5.29 9.52
CA ILE A 98 -2.34 -5.16 8.20
C ILE A 98 -3.82 -4.81 8.36
N ILE A 99 -4.30 -3.88 7.54
CA ILE A 99 -5.72 -3.69 7.28
C ILE A 99 -5.99 -4.18 5.85
N SER A 100 -6.73 -5.29 5.70
CA SER A 100 -7.05 -5.86 4.40
C SER A 100 -8.45 -5.49 3.92
N ASN A 101 -8.69 -5.50 2.61
CA ASN A 101 -10.02 -5.43 2.00
C ASN A 101 -10.84 -4.16 2.34
N LEU A 102 -10.16 -3.07 2.73
CA LEU A 102 -10.81 -1.80 3.01
C LEU A 102 -11.47 -1.25 1.75
N THR A 103 -12.75 -0.91 1.83
CA THR A 103 -13.51 -0.28 0.74
C THR A 103 -13.98 1.11 1.16
N ILE A 104 -13.66 2.13 0.36
CA ILE A 104 -14.24 3.47 0.42
C ILE A 104 -14.74 3.82 -0.97
N ASN A 105 -16.03 4.08 -1.12
CA ASN A 105 -16.67 4.32 -2.42
C ASN A 105 -17.48 5.63 -2.39
N ARG A 106 -16.78 6.76 -2.40
CA ARG A 106 -17.37 8.09 -2.24
C ARG A 106 -17.03 8.99 -3.45
N PRO A 107 -17.49 8.64 -4.67
CA PRO A 107 -17.04 9.27 -5.92
C PRO A 107 -17.37 10.76 -6.06
N SER A 108 -18.24 11.31 -5.20
CA SER A 108 -18.63 12.72 -5.17
C SER A 108 -18.00 13.51 -4.01
N GLU A 109 -17.25 12.86 -3.12
CA GLU A 109 -16.64 13.50 -1.95
C GLU A 109 -15.13 13.71 -2.13
N ASP A 110 -14.64 14.79 -1.56
CA ASP A 110 -13.22 15.16 -1.57
C ASP A 110 -12.51 14.74 -0.27
N ASN A 111 -11.18 14.62 -0.30
CA ASN A 111 -10.32 14.22 0.83
C ASN A 111 -10.62 12.79 1.27
N ILE A 112 -10.33 11.84 0.39
CA ILE A 112 -10.69 10.43 0.56
C ILE A 112 -9.44 9.59 0.81
N GLY A 113 -9.51 8.79 1.87
CA GLY A 113 -8.52 7.81 2.32
C GLY A 113 -8.97 7.21 3.65
N LEU A 114 -8.20 6.27 4.22
CA LEU A 114 -8.44 5.84 5.61
C LEU A 114 -8.54 7.04 6.54
N PHE A 115 -7.62 8.00 6.35
CA PHE A 115 -7.71 9.36 6.88
C PHE A 115 -8.06 10.33 5.75
N GLY A 116 -9.14 11.08 5.91
CA GLY A 116 -9.54 12.08 4.93
C GLY A 116 -8.62 13.29 4.98
N TYR A 117 -8.53 13.92 6.15
CA TYR A 117 -7.74 15.14 6.35
C TYR A 117 -6.92 15.09 7.65
N VAL A 118 -5.60 15.17 7.51
CA VAL A 118 -4.62 15.06 8.61
C VAL A 118 -3.91 16.41 8.81
N ASN A 119 -3.88 16.91 10.04
CA ASN A 119 -3.37 18.23 10.42
C ASN A 119 -2.37 18.10 11.58
N GLY A 120 -1.08 18.33 11.33
CA GLY A 120 -0.01 18.25 12.35
C GLY A 120 0.19 16.88 13.00
N ALA A 121 -0.54 15.86 12.55
CA ALA A 121 -0.54 14.53 13.12
C ALA A 121 0.55 13.61 12.54
N THR A 122 0.84 12.53 13.27
CA THR A 122 1.71 11.45 12.79
C THR A 122 0.90 10.19 12.53
N ILE A 123 0.94 9.72 11.28
CA ILE A 123 0.40 8.43 10.85
C ILE A 123 1.58 7.52 10.53
N SER A 124 1.79 6.47 11.33
CA SER A 124 2.93 5.58 11.18
C SER A 124 2.53 4.12 11.05
N ASP A 125 3.31 3.36 10.28
CA ASP A 125 3.27 1.90 10.26
C ASP A 125 1.91 1.32 9.83
N ILE A 126 1.25 2.02 8.89
CA ILE A 126 -0.02 1.59 8.32
C ILE A 126 0.26 0.72 7.09
N HIS A 127 -0.25 -0.51 7.10
CA HIS A 127 -0.15 -1.40 5.94
C HIS A 127 -1.53 -1.76 5.42
N LEU A 128 -1.92 -1.16 4.30
CA LEU A 128 -3.15 -1.51 3.59
C LEU A 128 -2.87 -2.61 2.57
N LYS A 129 -3.70 -3.65 2.56
CA LYS A 129 -3.66 -4.71 1.56
C LYS A 129 -5.01 -4.83 0.86
N GLU A 130 -5.01 -4.92 -0.47
CA GLU A 130 -6.25 -5.13 -1.25
C GLU A 130 -7.32 -4.05 -0.96
N ALA A 131 -6.89 -2.81 -0.69
CA ALA A 131 -7.80 -1.70 -0.43
C ALA A 131 -8.35 -1.12 -1.75
N SER A 132 -9.66 -0.84 -1.81
CA SER A 132 -10.35 -0.26 -2.95
C SER A 132 -10.93 1.10 -2.59
N ILE A 133 -10.38 2.16 -3.17
CA ILE A 133 -10.62 3.54 -2.74
C ILE A 133 -11.08 4.37 -3.93
N THR A 134 -12.31 4.88 -3.87
CA THR A 134 -12.90 5.78 -4.86
C THR A 134 -13.32 7.09 -4.20
N GLY A 135 -12.86 8.20 -4.77
CA GLY A 135 -13.19 9.56 -4.32
C GLY A 135 -13.34 10.54 -5.48
N ASN A 136 -13.54 11.83 -5.18
CA ASN A 136 -13.52 12.90 -6.16
C ASN A 136 -12.14 13.59 -6.20
N ASN A 137 -11.86 14.58 -5.35
CA ASN A 137 -10.54 15.23 -5.30
C ASN A 137 -9.75 14.84 -4.04
N TYR A 138 -8.42 14.91 -4.10
CA TYR A 138 -7.53 14.59 -2.98
C TYR A 138 -7.75 13.16 -2.47
N VAL A 139 -7.41 12.19 -3.32
CA VAL A 139 -7.70 10.78 -3.06
C VAL A 139 -6.38 10.01 -2.88
N GLY A 140 -6.21 9.37 -1.74
CA GLY A 140 -5.11 8.44 -1.49
C GLY A 140 -5.56 7.31 -0.57
N SER A 141 -4.94 6.13 -0.65
CA SER A 141 -5.45 5.01 0.15
C SER A 141 -5.31 5.25 1.65
N ILE A 142 -4.21 5.85 2.11
CA ILE A 142 -3.99 6.12 3.53
C ILE A 142 -4.48 7.52 3.88
N VAL A 143 -4.09 8.54 3.10
CA VAL A 143 -4.41 9.94 3.39
C VAL A 143 -4.96 10.65 2.15
N GLY A 144 -6.12 11.31 2.28
CA GLY A 144 -6.60 12.22 1.24
C GLY A 144 -5.75 13.49 1.19
N ASN A 145 -5.69 14.22 2.31
CA ASN A 145 -4.97 15.49 2.44
C ASN A 145 -4.08 15.53 3.69
N LEU A 146 -2.79 15.78 3.49
CA LEU A 146 -1.75 15.87 4.54
C LEU A 146 -1.28 17.32 4.67
N TRP A 147 -1.50 17.95 5.83
CA TRP A 147 -1.29 19.39 6.00
C TRP A 147 -0.63 19.77 7.34
N ASN A 148 -0.07 20.98 7.39
CA ASN A 148 0.38 21.67 8.60
C ASN A 148 1.31 20.85 9.51
N GLY A 149 2.38 20.31 8.94
CA GLY A 149 3.39 19.54 9.65
C GLY A 149 3.03 18.07 9.89
N ALA A 150 1.91 17.60 9.32
CA ALA A 150 1.55 16.20 9.39
C ALA A 150 2.52 15.31 8.61
N ASN A 151 2.78 14.10 9.11
CA ASN A 151 3.70 13.16 8.48
C ASN A 151 3.10 11.74 8.37
N VAL A 152 3.42 11.07 7.27
CA VAL A 152 3.14 9.65 7.04
C VAL A 152 4.44 8.88 6.95
N ARG A 153 4.60 7.79 7.72
CA ARG A 153 5.87 7.08 7.78
C ARG A 153 5.79 5.57 7.92
N GLN A 154 6.74 4.88 7.30
CA GLN A 154 6.85 3.41 7.38
C GLN A 154 5.56 2.72 6.95
N SER A 155 4.85 3.30 5.99
CA SER A 155 3.53 2.82 5.59
C SER A 155 3.57 2.20 4.20
N SER A 156 2.62 1.32 3.93
CA SER A 156 2.50 0.69 2.63
C SER A 156 1.08 0.48 2.16
N VAL A 157 0.94 0.42 0.84
CA VAL A 157 -0.27 -0.05 0.16
C VAL A 157 0.15 -1.14 -0.81
N THR A 158 -0.41 -2.33 -0.65
CA THR A 158 -0.15 -3.48 -1.53
C THR A 158 -1.43 -3.97 -2.18
N ASP A 159 -1.38 -4.17 -3.49
CA ASP A 159 -2.46 -4.76 -4.29
C ASP A 159 -3.79 -3.98 -4.19
N GLY A 160 -3.71 -2.68 -3.91
CA GLY A 160 -4.86 -1.79 -3.84
C GLY A 160 -5.24 -1.14 -5.18
N SER A 161 -6.39 -0.48 -5.20
CA SER A 161 -6.86 0.38 -6.28
C SER A 161 -7.29 1.74 -5.74
N VAL A 162 -6.88 2.80 -6.44
CA VAL A 162 -7.26 4.19 -6.12
C VAL A 162 -7.82 4.85 -7.35
N THR A 163 -9.07 5.31 -7.27
CA THR A 163 -9.75 6.03 -8.34
C THR A 163 -10.20 7.40 -7.84
N GLY A 164 -9.88 8.45 -8.58
CA GLY A 164 -10.34 9.80 -8.29
C GLY A 164 -10.40 10.68 -9.53
N LYS A 165 -10.61 11.98 -9.33
CA LYS A 165 -10.62 12.99 -10.38
C LYS A 165 -9.33 13.80 -10.38
N GLN A 166 -9.04 14.52 -9.29
CA GLN A 166 -7.84 15.38 -9.20
C GLN A 166 -7.01 15.05 -7.97
N ARG A 167 -5.68 15.06 -8.12
CA ARG A 167 -4.70 14.79 -7.04
C ARG A 167 -4.94 13.42 -6.42
N VAL A 168 -4.62 12.40 -7.22
CA VAL A 168 -4.84 10.99 -6.89
C VAL A 168 -3.49 10.31 -6.68
N GLY A 169 -3.25 9.77 -5.49
CA GLY A 169 -2.01 9.09 -5.12
C GLY A 169 -2.25 7.68 -4.60
N GLY A 170 -1.30 6.78 -4.80
CA GLY A 170 -1.41 5.43 -4.21
C GLY A 170 -1.46 5.45 -2.68
N ILE A 171 -0.75 6.37 -2.01
CA ILE A 171 -0.80 6.55 -0.56
C ILE A 171 -1.50 7.85 -0.19
N ILE A 172 -1.06 8.97 -0.79
CA ILE A 172 -1.50 10.31 -0.41
C ILE A 172 -2.05 11.08 -1.61
N GLY A 173 -3.26 11.61 -1.53
CA GLY A 173 -3.80 12.46 -2.58
C GLY A 173 -3.01 13.76 -2.72
N ASN A 174 -2.89 14.50 -1.62
CA ASN A 174 -2.24 15.81 -1.56
C ASN A 174 -1.38 16.02 -0.32
N ILE A 175 -0.13 16.41 -0.54
CA ILE A 175 0.82 16.84 0.49
C ILE A 175 0.91 18.36 0.42
N ALA A 176 0.19 19.05 1.32
CA ALA A 176 0.19 20.51 1.43
C ALA A 176 1.12 20.97 2.54
N ALA A 177 2.37 21.21 2.20
CA ALA A 177 3.29 21.90 3.08
C ALA A 177 3.10 23.41 3.00
N GLU A 178 2.93 24.05 4.16
CA GLU A 178 3.05 25.50 4.28
C GLU A 178 4.51 25.88 4.53
N ALA A 179 4.91 27.10 4.18
CA ALA A 179 6.29 27.56 4.35
C ALA A 179 6.82 27.36 5.78
N ALA A 180 5.98 27.58 6.79
CA ALA A 180 6.34 27.38 8.20
C ALA A 180 6.60 25.90 8.57
N ASN A 181 6.04 24.96 7.81
CA ASN A 181 6.06 23.52 8.08
C ASN A 181 6.67 22.71 6.92
N ALA A 182 7.42 23.36 6.02
CA ALA A 182 8.00 22.73 4.85
C ALA A 182 8.98 21.60 5.19
N SER A 183 9.60 21.66 6.37
CA SER A 183 10.52 20.65 6.86
C SER A 183 9.83 19.44 7.50
N THR A 184 8.55 19.54 7.89
CA THR A 184 7.83 18.52 8.68
C THR A 184 6.68 17.87 7.93
N THR A 185 6.01 18.56 7.00
CA THR A 185 4.97 17.95 6.18
C THR A 185 5.59 17.02 5.14
N MET A 186 5.48 15.71 5.37
CA MET A 186 6.19 14.73 4.54
C MET A 186 5.56 13.34 4.50
N ILE A 187 5.91 12.59 3.46
CA ILE A 187 5.88 11.14 3.48
C ILE A 187 7.30 10.59 3.49
N HIS A 188 7.57 9.59 4.35
CA HIS A 188 8.88 9.00 4.43
C HIS A 188 8.90 7.48 4.62
N LYS A 189 9.93 6.81 4.09
CA LYS A 189 10.14 5.36 4.25
C LYS A 189 8.89 4.54 3.91
N SER A 190 8.19 4.89 2.83
CA SER A 190 6.86 4.32 2.50
C SER A 190 6.77 3.88 1.04
N TYR A 191 5.83 2.97 0.72
CA TYR A 191 5.70 2.49 -0.66
C TYR A 191 4.30 2.06 -1.08
N SER A 192 4.05 2.09 -2.39
CA SER A 192 2.77 1.67 -2.96
C SER A 192 2.97 0.73 -4.15
N THR A 193 2.15 -0.33 -4.22
CA THR A 193 1.94 -1.12 -5.44
C THR A 193 0.52 -0.94 -6.02
N ALA A 194 -0.26 -0.02 -5.45
CA ALA A 194 -1.65 0.21 -5.86
C ALA A 194 -1.74 0.69 -7.31
N SER A 195 -2.77 0.25 -8.02
CA SER A 195 -3.13 0.82 -9.33
C SER A 195 -3.86 2.13 -9.12
N VAL A 196 -3.47 3.17 -9.85
CA VAL A 196 -3.99 4.53 -9.62
C VAL A 196 -4.60 5.08 -10.91
N ASN A 197 -5.83 5.58 -10.82
CA ASN A 197 -6.56 6.17 -11.94
C ASN A 197 -7.15 7.53 -11.56
N GLY A 198 -6.95 8.54 -12.41
CA GLY A 198 -7.70 9.78 -12.31
C GLY A 198 -7.70 10.63 -13.57
N ASN A 199 -8.08 11.90 -13.41
CA ASN A 199 -8.10 12.87 -14.49
C ASN A 199 -6.84 13.74 -14.49
N ASP A 200 -6.47 14.29 -13.33
CA ASP A 200 -5.35 15.23 -13.24
C ASP A 200 -4.52 15.02 -11.97
N PHE A 201 -3.21 15.23 -12.08
CA PHE A 201 -2.20 15.02 -11.03
C PHE A 201 -2.31 13.65 -10.37
N VAL A 202 -1.97 12.62 -11.14
CA VAL A 202 -2.04 11.22 -10.73
C VAL A 202 -0.64 10.66 -10.51
N GLY A 203 -0.36 10.11 -9.33
CA GLY A 203 0.93 9.53 -8.99
C GLY A 203 0.85 8.16 -8.32
N GLY A 204 1.80 7.28 -8.60
CA GLY A 204 1.85 5.94 -7.99
C GLY A 204 1.99 5.98 -6.46
N LEU A 205 2.60 7.03 -5.90
CA LEU A 205 2.71 7.28 -4.46
C LEU A 205 1.86 8.47 -4.02
N ALA A 206 2.02 9.62 -4.67
CA ALA A 206 1.35 10.86 -4.30
C ALA A 206 0.76 11.61 -5.51
N GLY A 207 -0.44 12.18 -5.39
CA GLY A 207 -1.04 12.94 -6.49
C GLY A 207 -0.34 14.29 -6.71
N TYR A 208 -0.28 15.10 -5.66
CA TYR A 208 0.33 16.43 -5.68
C TYR A 208 1.15 16.69 -4.40
N SER A 209 2.28 17.39 -4.51
CA SER A 209 3.11 17.74 -3.37
C SER A 209 3.70 19.15 -3.43
N THR A 210 3.57 19.90 -2.34
CA THR A 210 4.45 21.04 -1.98
C THR A 210 5.42 20.70 -0.85
N GLY A 211 5.30 19.50 -0.28
CA GLY A 211 6.11 19.00 0.84
C GLY A 211 7.18 17.98 0.42
N ARG A 212 7.70 17.27 1.42
CA ARG A 212 8.85 16.35 1.23
C ARG A 212 8.38 14.93 0.96
N ILE A 213 9.06 14.25 0.03
CA ILE A 213 8.89 12.82 -0.26
C ILE A 213 10.26 12.18 -0.18
N GLU A 214 10.48 11.33 0.83
CA GLU A 214 11.83 10.85 1.14
C GLU A 214 11.86 9.35 1.36
N LYS A 215 12.84 8.66 0.77
CA LYS A 215 13.03 7.22 1.00
C LYS A 215 11.77 6.42 0.63
N CYS A 216 11.12 6.77 -0.48
CA CYS A 216 9.85 6.19 -0.87
C CYS A 216 9.94 5.54 -2.25
N TYR A 217 9.03 4.60 -2.54
CA TYR A 217 8.97 4.05 -3.88
C TYR A 217 7.57 3.66 -4.34
N ALA A 218 7.38 3.64 -5.65
CA ALA A 218 6.17 3.17 -6.29
C ALA A 218 6.48 1.99 -7.23
N MET A 219 5.72 0.92 -7.05
CA MET A 219 5.69 -0.26 -7.92
C MET A 219 4.27 -0.54 -8.43
N SER A 220 3.46 0.53 -8.58
CA SER A 220 2.10 0.48 -9.15
C SER A 220 2.06 -0.28 -10.46
N ALA A 221 1.10 -1.20 -10.63
CA ALA A 221 0.93 -1.91 -11.89
C ALA A 221 0.55 -0.96 -13.03
N THR A 222 -0.32 0.02 -12.74
CA THR A 222 -0.70 1.09 -13.67
C THR A 222 -0.86 2.42 -12.93
N VAL A 223 -0.49 3.51 -13.61
CA VAL A 223 -0.80 4.88 -13.19
C VAL A 223 -1.38 5.62 -14.40
N ILE A 224 -2.65 6.01 -14.32
CA ILE A 224 -3.40 6.53 -15.47
C ILE A 224 -3.98 7.90 -15.15
N ALA A 225 -3.69 8.91 -15.97
CA ALA A 225 -4.40 10.18 -16.00
C ALA A 225 -5.05 10.40 -17.37
N THR A 226 -6.25 10.98 -17.39
CA THR A 226 -6.98 11.24 -18.65
C THR A 226 -6.92 12.70 -19.13
N GLY A 227 -6.52 13.64 -18.27
CA GLY A 227 -6.57 15.08 -18.54
C GLY A 227 -5.25 15.82 -18.36
N GLY A 228 -4.45 15.48 -17.33
CA GLY A 228 -3.22 16.22 -17.02
C GLY A 228 -2.08 15.38 -16.46
N GLY A 229 -1.37 15.92 -15.45
CA GLY A 229 -0.06 15.41 -15.01
C GLY A 229 -0.11 13.98 -14.47
N VAL A 230 0.72 13.09 -15.01
CA VAL A 230 0.86 11.71 -14.51
C VAL A 230 2.32 11.32 -14.30
N GLY A 231 2.63 10.82 -13.12
CA GLY A 231 3.98 10.36 -12.77
C GLY A 231 3.99 8.99 -12.12
N GLY A 232 5.01 8.17 -12.42
CA GLY A 232 5.14 6.86 -11.77
C GLY A 232 5.26 6.94 -10.24
N LEU A 233 5.81 8.03 -9.70
CA LEU A 233 5.89 8.32 -8.27
C LEU A 233 4.92 9.44 -7.87
N VAL A 234 5.00 10.60 -8.53
CA VAL A 234 4.25 11.82 -8.17
C VAL A 234 3.59 12.45 -9.39
N GLY A 235 2.31 12.78 -9.31
CA GLY A 235 1.59 13.43 -10.40
C GLY A 235 2.13 14.83 -10.70
N GLN A 236 2.16 15.69 -9.68
CA GLN A 236 2.78 17.03 -9.75
C GLN A 236 3.54 17.41 -8.48
N ILE A 237 4.63 18.15 -8.66
CA ILE A 237 5.29 18.90 -7.60
C ILE A 237 5.21 20.42 -7.83
N ASP A 238 5.17 21.17 -6.73
CA ASP A 238 5.05 22.62 -6.72
C ASP A 238 5.80 23.28 -5.53
N GLY A 239 5.99 24.58 -5.60
CA GLY A 239 6.52 25.41 -4.51
C GLY A 239 7.85 24.90 -3.95
N THR A 240 7.85 24.52 -2.68
CA THR A 240 9.04 24.08 -1.93
C THR A 240 9.22 22.57 -1.90
N ALA A 241 8.53 21.82 -2.76
CA ALA A 241 8.59 20.36 -2.74
C ALA A 241 10.03 19.86 -2.87
N THR A 242 10.38 18.83 -2.10
CA THR A 242 11.65 18.11 -2.23
C THR A 242 11.39 16.61 -2.36
N ILE A 243 12.15 15.95 -3.22
CA ILE A 243 12.12 14.50 -3.40
C ILE A 243 13.54 13.98 -3.24
N SER A 244 13.74 13.05 -2.32
CA SER A 244 15.07 12.48 -2.06
C SER A 244 15.03 10.96 -1.87
N GLU A 245 15.99 10.26 -2.46
CA GLU A 245 16.16 8.79 -2.33
C GLU A 245 14.86 8.03 -2.65
N CYS A 246 14.30 8.29 -3.83
CA CYS A 246 13.03 7.68 -4.22
C CYS A 246 13.13 6.97 -5.56
N TYR A 247 12.22 6.02 -5.83
CA TYR A 247 12.16 5.43 -7.16
C TYR A 247 10.75 5.02 -7.62
N ALA A 248 10.54 5.03 -8.95
CA ALA A 248 9.38 4.45 -9.61
C ALA A 248 9.79 3.29 -10.53
N ALA A 249 9.38 2.07 -10.21
CA ALA A 249 9.74 0.86 -10.97
C ALA A 249 8.55 -0.07 -11.25
N GLY A 250 7.34 0.48 -11.10
CA GLY A 250 6.08 -0.17 -11.42
C GLY A 250 5.87 -0.35 -12.92
N GLY A 251 4.67 -0.78 -13.30
CA GLY A 251 4.24 -0.90 -14.68
C GLY A 251 3.91 0.44 -15.33
N THR A 252 3.00 0.41 -16.29
CA THR A 252 2.81 1.50 -17.26
C THR A 252 2.29 2.79 -16.64
N VAL A 253 2.90 3.91 -17.03
CA VAL A 253 2.40 5.25 -16.79
C VAL A 253 1.74 5.76 -18.07
N THR A 254 0.45 6.09 -18.00
CA THR A 254 -0.36 6.50 -19.16
C THR A 254 -1.00 7.86 -18.90
N GLY A 255 -0.72 8.84 -19.75
CA GLY A 255 -1.31 10.18 -19.66
C GLY A 255 -1.43 10.87 -21.01
N ALA A 256 -1.97 12.08 -20.98
CA ALA A 256 -2.03 12.93 -22.16
C ALA A 256 -0.61 13.27 -22.66
N PRO A 257 -0.41 13.45 -23.98
CA PRO A 257 0.88 13.83 -24.55
C PRO A 257 1.46 15.08 -23.89
N GLY A 258 2.72 15.02 -23.45
CA GLY A 258 3.44 16.16 -22.85
C GLY A 258 3.26 16.33 -21.33
N TYR A 259 2.39 15.55 -20.68
CA TYR A 259 2.15 15.62 -19.23
C TYR A 259 2.43 14.30 -18.49
N SER A 260 3.12 13.37 -19.15
CA SER A 260 3.49 12.06 -18.60
C SER A 260 4.97 12.00 -18.29
N GLY A 261 5.33 11.53 -17.09
CA GLY A 261 6.71 11.36 -16.69
C GLY A 261 6.97 10.07 -15.92
N GLY A 262 8.17 9.52 -16.07
CA GLY A 262 8.52 8.23 -15.45
C GLY A 262 8.48 8.24 -13.92
N ALA A 263 8.93 9.33 -13.27
CA ALA A 263 8.80 9.52 -11.83
C ALA A 263 7.81 10.65 -11.49
N ILE A 264 8.08 11.85 -12.00
CA ILE A 264 7.27 13.06 -11.81
C ILE A 264 6.59 13.39 -13.13
N GLY A 265 5.27 13.58 -13.11
CA GLY A 265 4.48 13.97 -14.27
C GLY A 265 4.71 15.43 -14.66
N PHE A 266 4.50 16.35 -13.71
CA PHE A 266 4.70 17.77 -13.92
C PHE A 266 5.43 18.43 -12.74
N ALA A 267 6.31 19.38 -13.02
CA ALA A 267 6.96 20.21 -12.03
C ALA A 267 6.70 21.68 -12.35
N SER A 268 6.15 22.42 -11.39
CA SER A 268 5.92 23.86 -11.56
C SER A 268 7.23 24.61 -11.82
N ALA A 269 7.12 25.73 -12.55
CA ALA A 269 8.26 26.57 -12.84
C ALA A 269 8.92 27.10 -11.54
N GLY A 270 10.25 27.10 -11.51
CA GLY A 270 11.02 27.65 -10.37
C GLY A 270 11.41 26.63 -9.30
N ILE A 271 11.02 25.36 -9.42
CA ILE A 271 11.54 24.31 -8.55
C ILE A 271 13.03 24.06 -8.88
N PRO A 272 13.96 24.25 -7.92
CA PRO A 272 15.38 23.99 -8.14
C PRO A 272 15.62 22.50 -8.42
N THR A 273 16.54 22.18 -9.32
CA THR A 273 16.94 20.78 -9.56
C THR A 273 17.56 20.13 -8.32
N SER A 274 18.16 20.91 -7.42
CA SER A 274 18.66 20.46 -6.11
C SER A 274 17.56 20.00 -5.15
N ASN A 275 16.28 20.28 -5.44
CA ASN A 275 15.18 19.74 -4.66
C ASN A 275 14.84 18.30 -5.05
N ILE A 276 15.35 17.80 -6.18
CA ILE A 276 15.04 16.48 -6.73
C ILE A 276 16.35 15.70 -6.79
N GLU A 277 16.66 14.97 -5.72
CA GLU A 277 17.93 14.29 -5.56
C GLU A 277 17.75 12.78 -5.47
N LYS A 278 18.60 12.03 -6.17
CA LYS A 278 18.60 10.55 -6.13
C LYS A 278 17.19 9.96 -6.38
N LEU A 279 16.49 10.53 -7.35
CA LEU A 279 15.19 10.07 -7.83
C LEU A 279 15.40 9.27 -9.11
N TYR A 280 14.96 8.02 -9.13
CA TYR A 280 15.13 7.13 -10.28
C TYR A 280 13.79 6.64 -10.83
N TRP A 281 13.69 6.39 -12.13
CA TRP A 281 12.59 5.60 -12.67
C TRP A 281 13.05 4.56 -13.68
N ASN A 282 12.28 3.48 -13.78
CA ASN A 282 12.49 2.46 -14.80
C ASN A 282 11.87 2.89 -16.13
N THR A 283 12.69 3.21 -17.13
CA THR A 283 12.25 3.71 -18.45
C THR A 283 11.49 2.69 -19.27
N GLU A 284 11.78 1.40 -19.08
CA GLU A 284 11.19 0.30 -19.85
C GLU A 284 9.83 -0.10 -19.28
N ARG A 285 9.71 -0.22 -17.95
CA ARG A 285 8.47 -0.64 -17.31
C ARG A 285 7.41 0.47 -17.28
N THR A 286 7.82 1.70 -16.97
CA THR A 286 6.90 2.85 -17.00
C THR A 286 6.48 3.22 -18.42
N SER A 287 7.22 2.77 -19.43
CA SER A 287 7.08 3.21 -20.83
C SER A 287 7.32 4.73 -21.00
N GLN A 288 8.09 5.34 -20.11
CA GLN A 288 8.40 6.77 -20.12
C GLN A 288 9.90 7.02 -20.29
N LEU A 289 10.28 7.67 -21.38
CA LEU A 289 11.68 8.06 -21.65
C LEU A 289 12.09 9.34 -20.90
N THR A 290 11.11 10.15 -20.48
CA THR A 290 11.33 11.44 -19.83
C THR A 290 10.55 11.53 -18.52
N SER A 291 10.95 12.47 -17.67
CA SER A 291 10.21 12.86 -16.47
C SER A 291 10.52 14.32 -16.17
N ALA A 292 9.65 15.01 -15.42
CA ALA A 292 9.90 16.39 -15.02
C ALA A 292 11.11 16.55 -14.08
N GLY A 293 11.61 15.45 -13.49
CA GLY A 293 12.86 15.42 -12.73
C GLY A 293 13.30 14.00 -12.40
N GLY A 294 14.51 13.87 -11.88
CA GLY A 294 15.18 12.59 -11.60
C GLY A 294 15.96 12.03 -12.79
N GLU A 295 16.37 10.77 -12.68
CA GLU A 295 17.14 10.06 -13.70
C GLU A 295 16.44 8.76 -14.16
N GLY A 296 16.28 8.62 -15.47
CA GLY A 296 15.80 7.39 -16.09
C GLY A 296 16.89 6.32 -16.08
N LYS A 297 16.50 5.10 -15.71
CA LYS A 297 17.35 3.91 -15.68
C LYS A 297 16.62 2.76 -16.38
N THR A 298 17.38 1.90 -17.05
CA THR A 298 16.88 0.62 -17.59
C THR A 298 16.48 -0.32 -16.46
N THR A 299 15.74 -1.38 -16.78
CA THR A 299 15.43 -2.41 -15.77
C THR A 299 16.69 -3.03 -15.19
N ASN A 300 17.70 -3.29 -16.01
CA ASN A 300 18.95 -3.89 -15.54
C ASN A 300 19.70 -2.97 -14.57
N GLU A 301 19.78 -1.66 -14.85
CA GLU A 301 20.41 -0.68 -13.96
C GLU A 301 19.66 -0.58 -12.64
N MET A 302 18.32 -0.54 -12.65
CA MET A 302 17.50 -0.46 -11.44
C MET A 302 17.66 -1.65 -10.49
N LEU A 303 18.24 -2.76 -10.97
CA LEU A 303 18.55 -3.95 -10.15
C LEU A 303 19.97 -3.94 -9.59
N GLN A 304 20.83 -2.99 -9.97
CA GLN A 304 22.19 -2.89 -9.47
C GLN A 304 22.24 -1.95 -8.26
N GLN A 305 22.80 -2.42 -7.13
CA GLN A 305 23.05 -1.57 -5.97
C GLN A 305 23.91 -0.34 -6.33
N ALA A 306 24.81 -0.48 -7.30
CA ALA A 306 25.65 0.62 -7.79
C ALA A 306 24.86 1.80 -8.41
N THR A 307 23.61 1.61 -8.81
CA THR A 307 22.73 2.68 -9.31
C THR A 307 22.32 3.64 -8.19
N TYR A 308 22.22 3.13 -6.96
CA TYR A 308 21.70 3.84 -5.80
C TYR A 308 22.84 4.46 -4.98
N VAL A 309 23.69 5.25 -5.64
CA VAL A 309 24.86 5.87 -5.00
C VAL A 309 24.43 6.79 -3.86
N GLY A 310 25.07 6.63 -2.70
CA GLY A 310 24.80 7.42 -1.51
C GLY A 310 23.50 7.06 -0.80
N TRP A 311 22.84 5.94 -1.15
CA TRP A 311 21.76 5.36 -0.35
C TRP A 311 22.34 4.56 0.81
N ASP A 312 21.68 4.62 1.96
CA ASP A 312 22.05 3.84 3.13
C ASP A 312 21.44 2.42 3.07
N PHE A 313 22.29 1.43 2.81
CA PHE A 313 21.94 0.01 2.78
C PHE A 313 22.16 -0.73 4.11
N SER A 314 22.48 0.01 5.18
CA SER A 314 22.68 -0.57 6.51
C SER A 314 21.42 -0.48 7.38
N GLU A 315 20.65 0.61 7.26
CA GLU A 315 19.48 0.85 8.11
C GLU A 315 18.22 1.31 7.35
N THR A 316 18.37 1.82 6.13
CA THR A 316 17.25 2.37 5.36
C THR A 316 16.76 1.41 4.28
N TRP A 317 17.68 0.93 3.44
CA TRP A 317 17.39 0.08 2.30
C TRP A 317 18.05 -1.28 2.44
N LYS A 318 17.52 -2.28 1.74
CA LYS A 318 18.17 -3.59 1.56
C LYS A 318 17.79 -4.18 0.21
N PHE A 319 18.64 -5.07 -0.29
CA PHE A 319 18.26 -5.99 -1.37
C PHE A 319 17.78 -7.30 -0.74
N ALA A 320 16.63 -7.80 -1.18
CA ALA A 320 16.06 -9.02 -0.62
C ALA A 320 16.99 -10.23 -0.85
N ALA A 321 17.29 -10.99 0.22
CA ALA A 321 18.41 -11.93 0.26
C ALA A 321 18.31 -13.12 -0.72
N ASN A 322 17.12 -13.42 -1.25
CA ASN A 322 16.85 -14.63 -2.05
C ASN A 322 16.21 -14.36 -3.41
N ARG A 323 16.25 -13.12 -3.93
CA ARG A 323 15.75 -12.81 -5.28
C ARG A 323 16.83 -12.08 -6.07
N ASN A 324 17.47 -12.78 -7.01
CA ASN A 324 18.50 -12.25 -7.91
C ASN A 324 18.05 -11.09 -8.84
N PHE A 325 16.86 -10.49 -8.64
CA PHE A 325 16.25 -9.51 -9.54
C PHE A 325 15.28 -8.56 -8.82
N ASN A 326 15.59 -8.10 -7.61
CA ASN A 326 14.72 -7.16 -6.89
C ASN A 326 15.33 -5.75 -6.79
N HIS A 327 14.46 -4.75 -6.92
CA HIS A 327 14.74 -3.36 -6.57
C HIS A 327 15.04 -3.25 -5.06
N PRO A 328 15.76 -2.21 -4.61
CA PRO A 328 15.93 -1.93 -3.18
C PRO A 328 14.58 -1.85 -2.47
N ILE A 329 14.42 -2.59 -1.38
CA ILE A 329 13.24 -2.48 -0.51
C ILE A 329 13.61 -1.80 0.80
N LEU A 330 12.61 -1.31 1.52
CA LEU A 330 12.85 -0.65 2.80
C LEU A 330 13.24 -1.68 3.86
N TYR A 331 14.16 -1.30 4.74
CA TYR A 331 14.74 -2.22 5.72
C TYR A 331 13.69 -2.85 6.64
N TRP A 332 12.67 -2.07 7.03
CA TRP A 332 11.56 -2.51 7.87
C TRP A 332 10.64 -3.53 7.21
N GLN A 333 10.69 -3.70 5.88
CA GLN A 333 9.82 -4.65 5.20
C GLN A 333 10.20 -6.09 5.56
N ASN A 334 9.21 -6.87 5.98
CA ASN A 334 9.38 -8.28 6.23
C ASN A 334 9.53 -9.04 4.91
N GLU A 335 10.58 -9.87 4.82
CA GLU A 335 10.73 -10.79 3.71
C GLU A 335 9.94 -12.06 4.04
N THR A 336 8.84 -12.31 3.33
CA THR A 336 8.21 -13.63 3.34
C THR A 336 9.12 -14.59 2.58
N LEU A 337 10.03 -15.23 3.31
CA LEU A 337 10.79 -16.36 2.80
C LEU A 337 9.81 -17.50 2.60
N LEU A 338 9.48 -17.81 1.34
CA LEU A 338 8.85 -19.09 1.05
C LEU A 338 9.84 -20.17 1.51
N PRO A 339 9.47 -21.04 2.47
CA PRO A 339 10.39 -22.04 2.97
C PRO A 339 10.83 -22.96 1.83
N THR A 340 12.10 -22.87 1.46
CA THR A 340 12.72 -23.74 0.44
C THR A 340 12.76 -25.20 0.89
N THR A 341 12.56 -25.46 2.19
CA THR A 341 12.41 -26.81 2.75
C THR A 341 11.23 -27.59 2.17
N ASN A 342 10.18 -26.93 1.68
CA ASN A 342 9.09 -27.60 0.98
C ASN A 342 9.40 -27.89 -0.49
N LEU A 343 10.35 -27.18 -1.12
CA LEU A 343 10.73 -27.47 -2.50
C LEU A 343 11.42 -28.84 -2.59
N THR A 344 12.35 -29.15 -1.69
CA THR A 344 13.04 -30.46 -1.66
C THR A 344 12.09 -31.63 -1.39
N THR A 345 11.06 -31.44 -0.57
CA THR A 345 10.05 -32.47 -0.26
C THR A 345 9.09 -32.69 -1.43
N ILE A 346 8.78 -31.64 -2.21
CA ILE A 346 7.98 -31.74 -3.45
C ILE A 346 8.80 -32.40 -4.59
N TYR A 347 10.12 -32.16 -4.66
CA TYR A 347 10.99 -32.75 -5.68
C TYR A 347 11.17 -34.27 -5.55
N GLN A 348 10.96 -34.86 -4.36
CA GLN A 348 11.13 -36.31 -4.16
C GLN A 348 9.92 -37.16 -4.58
N GLY A 349 8.87 -36.57 -5.17
CA GLY A 349 7.64 -37.29 -5.47
C GLY A 349 7.19 -37.35 -6.92
N ARG A 350 7.39 -36.31 -7.74
CA ARG A 350 6.79 -36.25 -9.09
C ARG A 350 7.62 -35.40 -10.05
N ASN A 351 8.03 -36.01 -11.17
CA ASN A 351 8.64 -35.33 -12.30
C ASN A 351 7.62 -34.38 -12.97
N ILE A 352 7.71 -33.08 -12.69
CA ILE A 352 7.05 -32.05 -13.51
C ILE A 352 8.14 -31.44 -14.40
N TYR A 353 8.35 -32.07 -15.56
CA TYR A 353 9.19 -31.53 -16.63
C TYR A 353 8.47 -30.36 -17.32
N PRO A 354 9.19 -29.36 -17.87
CA PRO A 354 8.57 -28.30 -18.65
C PRO A 354 7.80 -28.88 -19.84
N THR A 355 6.48 -28.68 -19.86
CA THR A 355 5.67 -28.99 -21.03
C THR A 355 5.81 -27.83 -22.02
N TYR A 356 6.27 -28.11 -23.24
CA TYR A 356 6.13 -27.15 -24.33
C TYR A 356 4.67 -27.12 -24.76
N ALA A 357 4.09 -25.92 -24.85
CA ALA A 357 2.73 -25.73 -25.34
C ALA A 357 2.74 -24.66 -26.44
N ASN A 358 2.00 -24.90 -27.51
CA ASN A 358 1.77 -23.88 -28.55
C ASN A 358 0.48 -23.14 -28.17
N ASP A 359 -0.66 -23.78 -28.44
CA ASP A 359 -1.98 -23.19 -28.20
C ASP A 359 -2.73 -23.86 -27.05
N LEU A 360 -2.47 -25.14 -26.80
CA LEU A 360 -3.17 -25.94 -25.81
C LEU A 360 -2.21 -26.44 -24.74
N PHE A 361 -2.57 -26.21 -23.49
CA PHE A 361 -1.87 -26.70 -22.30
C PHE A 361 -2.67 -27.83 -21.66
N TYR A 362 -2.01 -28.98 -21.48
CA TYR A 362 -2.63 -30.16 -20.88
C TYR A 362 -2.11 -30.38 -19.46
N ILE A 363 -3.03 -30.62 -18.52
CA ILE A 363 -2.71 -30.91 -17.12
C ILE A 363 -3.59 -32.05 -16.61
N ARG A 364 -2.99 -33.02 -15.92
CA ARG A 364 -3.73 -34.07 -15.23
C ARG A 364 -3.79 -33.74 -13.74
N SER A 365 -4.97 -33.74 -13.16
CA SER A 365 -5.21 -33.44 -11.75
C SER A 365 -5.86 -34.60 -11.02
N ASP A 366 -5.50 -34.81 -9.75
CA ASP A 366 -6.11 -35.76 -8.84
C ASP A 366 -7.36 -35.20 -8.13
N LYS A 367 -7.58 -33.88 -8.20
CA LYS A 367 -8.78 -33.19 -7.68
C LYS A 367 -9.27 -32.10 -8.63
N ALA A 368 -10.59 -31.89 -8.66
CA ALA A 368 -11.18 -30.71 -9.30
C ALA A 368 -10.87 -29.45 -8.50
N GLY A 369 -10.71 -28.31 -9.17
CA GLY A 369 -10.36 -27.04 -8.53
C GLY A 369 -10.10 -25.92 -9.54
N GLN A 370 -9.50 -24.83 -9.07
CA GLN A 370 -9.04 -23.74 -9.93
C GLN A 370 -7.52 -23.73 -10.06
N ILE A 371 -7.05 -23.32 -11.22
CA ILE A 371 -5.63 -23.01 -11.46
C ILE A 371 -5.47 -21.59 -11.98
N SER A 372 -4.31 -21.01 -11.69
CA SER A 372 -3.89 -19.70 -12.16
C SER A 372 -2.58 -19.82 -12.92
N ILE A 373 -2.50 -19.14 -14.06
CA ILE A 373 -1.30 -19.01 -14.89
C ILE A 373 -0.76 -17.61 -14.70
N PHE A 374 0.53 -17.49 -14.44
CA PHE A 374 1.24 -16.24 -14.21
C PHE A 374 2.35 -16.05 -15.24
N ASP A 375 2.60 -14.80 -15.64
CA ASP A 375 3.82 -14.46 -16.36
C ASP A 375 5.06 -14.48 -15.45
N ILE A 376 6.24 -14.24 -16.03
CA ILE A 376 7.50 -14.18 -15.28
C ILE A 376 7.58 -13.00 -14.29
N TYR A 377 6.68 -12.03 -14.40
CA TYR A 377 6.61 -10.88 -13.49
C TYR A 377 5.64 -11.12 -12.33
N GLY A 378 4.96 -12.27 -12.32
CA GLY A 378 4.00 -12.65 -11.27
C GLY A 378 2.57 -12.17 -11.54
N ASN A 379 2.28 -11.59 -12.70
CA ASN A 379 0.92 -11.18 -13.03
C ASN A 379 0.08 -12.40 -13.45
N THR A 380 -1.12 -12.54 -12.92
CA THR A 380 -2.07 -13.56 -13.37
C THR A 380 -2.52 -13.25 -14.80
N VAL A 381 -2.19 -14.13 -15.75
CA VAL A 381 -2.57 -14.00 -17.16
C VAL A 381 -3.79 -14.85 -17.52
N LYS A 382 -4.09 -15.91 -16.76
CA LYS A 382 -5.28 -16.74 -16.97
C LYS A 382 -5.68 -17.52 -15.72
N ASN A 383 -6.99 -17.62 -15.48
CA ASN A 383 -7.57 -18.59 -14.54
C ASN A 383 -8.34 -19.67 -15.31
N ALA A 384 -8.31 -20.90 -14.83
CA ALA A 384 -9.09 -22.00 -15.42
C ALA A 384 -9.62 -22.93 -14.33
N VAL A 385 -10.84 -23.43 -14.55
CA VAL A 385 -11.40 -24.53 -13.74
C VAL A 385 -10.92 -25.84 -14.32
N ILE A 386 -10.45 -26.74 -13.46
CA ILE A 386 -10.01 -28.08 -13.82
C ILE A 386 -10.85 -29.12 -13.10
N HIS A 387 -11.06 -30.26 -13.74
CA HIS A 387 -11.72 -31.44 -13.20
C HIS A 387 -10.71 -32.52 -12.82
N THR A 388 -11.14 -33.50 -12.04
CA THR A 388 -10.33 -34.70 -11.78
C THR A 388 -10.10 -35.45 -13.09
N GLY A 389 -8.85 -35.84 -13.37
CA GLY A 389 -8.44 -36.45 -14.63
C GLY A 389 -7.70 -35.48 -15.54
N GLU A 390 -7.78 -35.70 -16.85
CA GLU A 390 -7.09 -34.89 -17.86
C GLU A 390 -7.89 -33.62 -18.19
N ASN A 391 -7.18 -32.49 -18.28
CA ASN A 391 -7.74 -31.19 -18.61
C ASN A 391 -6.96 -30.57 -19.75
N CYS A 392 -7.67 -29.81 -20.58
CA CYS A 392 -7.10 -29.04 -21.68
C CYS A 392 -7.46 -27.57 -21.49
N ILE A 393 -6.46 -26.70 -21.58
CA ILE A 393 -6.60 -25.27 -21.35
C ILE A 393 -6.04 -24.54 -22.55
N ASP A 394 -6.88 -23.72 -23.18
CA ASP A 394 -6.49 -22.87 -24.30
C ASP A 394 -5.62 -21.71 -23.79
N ILE A 395 -4.41 -21.60 -24.29
CA ILE A 395 -3.47 -20.51 -24.01
C ILE A 395 -3.07 -19.76 -25.28
N SER A 396 -3.74 -19.97 -26.42
CA SER A 396 -3.41 -19.39 -27.74
C SER A 396 -3.22 -17.87 -27.74
N HIS A 397 -3.99 -17.15 -26.93
CA HIS A 397 -3.92 -15.69 -26.77
C HIS A 397 -2.68 -15.16 -26.00
N LEU A 398 -1.94 -16.02 -25.27
CA LEU A 398 -0.76 -15.59 -24.52
C LEU A 398 0.46 -15.38 -25.45
N PRO A 399 1.34 -14.41 -25.20
CA PRO A 399 2.61 -14.30 -25.93
C PRO A 399 3.52 -15.53 -25.76
N THR A 400 4.50 -15.72 -26.65
CA THR A 400 5.61 -16.67 -26.46
C THR A 400 6.38 -16.31 -25.18
N GLY A 401 6.63 -17.27 -24.30
CA GLY A 401 7.26 -16.96 -23.01
C GLY A 401 7.26 -18.09 -21.98
N ILE A 402 7.76 -17.77 -20.80
CA ILE A 402 7.75 -18.66 -19.63
C ILE A 402 6.56 -18.29 -18.75
N TYR A 403 5.82 -19.30 -18.32
CA TYR A 403 4.67 -19.13 -17.44
C TYR A 403 4.77 -20.04 -16.23
N LEU A 404 4.25 -19.57 -15.11
CA LEU A 404 4.06 -20.36 -13.89
C LEU A 404 2.60 -20.73 -13.79
N VAL A 405 2.30 -21.96 -13.38
CA VAL A 405 0.94 -22.44 -13.15
C VAL A 405 0.84 -22.90 -11.72
N THR A 406 -0.15 -22.41 -10.98
CA THR A 406 -0.41 -22.88 -9.61
C THR A 406 -1.73 -23.64 -9.56
N ALA A 407 -1.72 -24.80 -8.92
CA ALA A 407 -2.90 -25.62 -8.66
C ALA A 407 -2.86 -26.15 -7.22
N HIS A 408 -3.77 -25.66 -6.36
CA HIS A 408 -4.13 -26.19 -5.02
C HIS A 408 -3.03 -26.68 -4.05
N THR A 409 -1.74 -26.38 -4.30
CA THR A 409 -0.47 -26.62 -3.52
C THR A 409 0.72 -26.99 -4.41
N THR A 410 0.52 -27.13 -5.73
CA THR A 410 1.57 -27.45 -6.71
C THR A 410 1.81 -26.28 -7.66
N THR A 411 3.08 -26.04 -7.98
CA THR A 411 3.49 -25.05 -8.98
C THR A 411 4.21 -25.78 -10.13
N ALA A 412 3.80 -25.53 -11.35
CA ALA A 412 4.40 -26.07 -12.57
C ALA A 412 4.91 -24.92 -13.46
N LYS A 413 5.92 -25.20 -14.27
CA LYS A 413 6.47 -24.25 -15.25
C LYS A 413 6.09 -24.70 -16.66
N ILE A 414 5.57 -23.78 -17.47
CA ILE A 414 5.27 -23.98 -18.89
C ILE A 414 6.17 -23.09 -19.75
N ILE A 415 6.55 -23.61 -20.91
CA ILE A 415 7.24 -22.84 -21.95
C ILE A 415 6.29 -22.76 -23.15
N LYS A 416 5.72 -21.58 -23.40
CA LYS A 416 4.91 -21.31 -24.57
C LYS A 416 5.82 -20.90 -25.73
N ARG A 417 5.68 -21.56 -26.88
CA ARG A 417 6.42 -21.24 -28.12
C ARG A 417 5.66 -20.27 -29.01
#